data_AF-A0A8J2QKQ3-F1
#
_entry.id   AF-A0A8J2QKQ3-F1
#
_cell.length_a   1.000
_cell.length_b   1.000
_cell.length_c   1.000
_cell.angle_alpha   90.00
_cell.angle_beta   90.00
_cell.angle_gamma   90.00
#
_symmetry.space_group_name_H-M   'P 1'
#
loop_
_entity.id
_entity.type
_entity.pdbx_description
1 polymer ?
#
loop_
_entity_poly.entity_id
_entity_poly.type
_entity_poly.pdbx_seq_one_letter_code
_entity_poly.pdbx_strand_id
1 'polypeptide(L)'
;MALTTIIVMRFTILITEYAYYHEIWPCDYLPEYKKQQMKFSYSFSGKKVLKCAVQIKCVPYNLDACGFCGCSCSEQGDYWHFENRIFLCRKHYSILFKHCLAKFQGVKLTEFKSVRDCFFAHAHNSCKAALKIMKSEEIEKKLRKEAYLDLFFPQRRFCNN
;
A
#
# COMPACT_ATOMS: atom_id res chain seq x y z
N MET A 1 49.28 2.44 -59.80
CA MET A 1 49.42 2.30 -58.34
C MET A 1 48.45 3.23 -57.60
N ALA A 2 47.13 3.01 -57.72
CA ALA A 2 46.13 3.90 -57.12
C ALA A 2 44.79 3.18 -56.79
N LEU A 3 44.83 1.86 -56.57
CA LEU A 3 43.61 1.07 -56.32
C LEU A 3 43.63 0.32 -54.97
N THR A 4 44.78 0.20 -54.30
CA THR A 4 44.89 -0.52 -53.03
C THR A 4 44.77 0.37 -51.79
N THR A 5 44.95 1.69 -51.89
CA THR A 5 44.84 2.62 -50.76
C THR A 5 43.39 3.01 -50.42
N ILE A 6 42.45 2.90 -51.37
CA ILE A 6 41.05 3.32 -51.17
C ILE A 6 40.25 2.30 -50.35
N ILE A 7 40.63 1.02 -50.38
CA ILE A 7 39.86 -0.05 -49.70
C ILE A 7 40.04 0.01 -48.17
N VAL A 8 41.22 0.40 -47.68
CA VAL A 8 41.50 0.39 -46.22
C VAL A 8 40.83 1.57 -45.49
N MET A 9 40.69 2.74 -46.14
CA MET A 9 39.96 3.87 -45.53
C MET A 9 38.46 3.65 -45.45
N ARG A 10 37.89 2.81 -46.32
CA ARG A 10 36.43 2.53 -46.31
C ARG A 10 36.03 1.50 -45.26
N PHE A 11 36.95 0.66 -44.80
CA PHE A 11 36.69 -0.32 -43.75
C PHE A 11 36.86 0.24 -42.33
N THR A 12 37.66 1.29 -42.14
CA THR A 12 37.84 1.92 -40.83
C THR A 12 36.73 2.92 -40.49
N ILE A 13 36.15 3.59 -41.48
CA ILE A 13 35.04 4.52 -41.26
C ILE A 13 33.73 3.78 -40.91
N LEU A 14 33.53 2.56 -41.41
CA LEU A 14 32.34 1.77 -41.10
C LEU A 14 32.32 1.21 -39.67
N ILE A 15 33.42 1.23 -38.90
CA ILE A 15 33.40 0.73 -37.51
C ILE A 15 33.13 1.88 -36.52
N THR A 16 33.36 3.14 -36.92
CA THR A 16 33.09 4.31 -36.05
C THR A 16 31.65 4.82 -36.12
N GLU A 17 30.88 4.45 -37.14
CA GLU A 17 29.46 4.87 -37.25
C GLU A 17 28.45 3.92 -36.58
N TYR A 18 28.83 2.67 -36.26
CA TYR A 18 27.91 1.74 -35.56
C TYR A 18 27.85 1.92 -34.04
N ALA A 19 28.72 2.76 -33.46
CA ALA A 19 28.79 2.96 -32.01
C ALA A 19 27.99 4.18 -31.50
N TYR A 20 27.30 4.91 -32.37
CA TYR A 20 26.73 6.22 -31.99
C TYR A 20 25.30 6.49 -32.45
N TYR A 21 24.49 5.47 -32.72
CA TYR A 21 23.04 5.66 -32.89
C TYR A 21 22.26 4.44 -32.37
N HIS A 22 22.37 4.16 -31.07
CA HIS A 22 21.19 3.65 -30.37
C HIS A 22 20.34 4.87 -30.05
N GLU A 23 19.44 5.21 -30.99
CA GLU A 23 18.32 6.08 -30.73
C GLU A 23 17.51 5.48 -29.58
N ILE A 24 17.69 6.03 -28.38
CA ILE A 24 16.81 5.78 -27.25
C ILE A 24 15.47 6.41 -27.65
N TRP A 25 14.50 5.58 -28.02
CA TRP A 25 13.17 6.07 -28.31
C TRP A 25 12.59 6.71 -27.04
N PRO A 26 11.81 7.81 -27.14
CA PRO A 26 11.22 8.46 -25.97
C PRO A 26 10.28 7.55 -25.15
N CYS A 27 9.99 6.34 -25.64
CA CYS A 27 9.23 5.30 -24.95
C CYS A 27 10.09 4.25 -24.22
N ASP A 28 11.42 4.28 -24.31
CA ASP A 28 12.34 3.40 -23.56
C ASP A 28 12.64 3.94 -22.15
N TYR A 29 11.73 4.75 -21.60
CA TYR A 29 11.76 5.07 -20.18
C TYR A 29 11.39 3.80 -19.42
N LEU A 30 12.38 2.98 -19.08
CA LEU A 30 12.21 2.01 -17.99
C LEU A 30 11.78 2.85 -16.78
N PRO A 31 10.53 2.73 -16.31
CA PRO A 31 10.12 3.47 -15.14
C PRO A 31 11.09 3.10 -14.03
N GLU A 32 11.76 4.09 -13.42
CA GLU A 32 12.69 3.87 -12.33
C GLU A 32 12.02 2.93 -11.32
N TYR A 33 12.49 1.68 -11.27
CA TYR A 33 11.94 0.70 -10.34
C TYR A 33 12.37 1.12 -8.93
N LYS A 34 11.53 1.91 -8.27
CA LYS A 34 11.73 2.25 -6.86
C LYS A 34 11.44 1.01 -6.04
N LYS A 35 12.52 0.39 -5.53
CA LYS A 35 12.42 -0.76 -4.64
C LYS A 35 11.60 -0.38 -3.40
N GLN A 36 10.42 -0.94 -3.31
CA GLN A 36 9.54 -0.73 -2.17
C GLN A 36 10.02 -1.55 -0.97
N GLN A 37 10.06 -0.94 0.21
CA GLN A 37 10.47 -1.59 1.45
C GLN A 37 9.35 -1.61 2.47
N MET A 38 9.18 -2.75 3.15
CA MET A 38 8.24 -2.86 4.26
C MET A 38 8.56 -1.82 5.34
N LYS A 39 7.52 -1.21 5.89
CA LYS A 39 7.63 -0.15 6.89
C LYS A 39 7.66 -0.76 8.30
N PHE A 40 8.50 -0.21 9.16
CA PHE A 40 8.64 -0.64 10.54
C PHE A 40 8.63 0.57 11.48
N SER A 41 8.05 0.36 12.66
CA SER A 41 8.16 1.27 13.78
C SER A 41 9.31 0.81 14.67
N TYR A 42 10.15 1.77 15.06
CA TYR A 42 11.29 1.55 15.93
C TYR A 42 11.02 2.20 17.28
N SER A 43 11.38 1.52 18.35
CA SER A 43 11.42 2.07 19.70
C SER A 43 12.90 2.15 20.11
N PHE A 44 13.31 3.20 20.82
CA PHE A 44 14.73 3.51 21.08
C PHE A 44 15.56 2.29 21.53
N SER A 45 15.02 1.48 22.45
CA SER A 45 15.66 0.25 22.95
C SER A 45 14.76 -0.98 22.85
N GLY A 46 13.65 -0.88 22.12
CA GLY A 46 12.65 -1.94 22.05
C GLY A 46 12.68 -2.70 20.73
N LYS A 47 11.77 -3.67 20.62
CA LYS A 47 11.66 -4.50 19.42
C LYS A 47 11.23 -3.66 18.21
N LYS A 48 11.80 -3.98 17.06
CA LYS A 48 11.33 -3.50 15.76
C LYS A 48 9.95 -4.11 15.48
N VAL A 49 8.94 -3.28 15.27
CA VAL A 49 7.56 -3.73 15.02
C VAL A 49 7.16 -3.43 13.58
N LEU A 50 6.59 -4.42 12.89
CA LEU A 50 6.07 -4.23 11.54
C LEU A 50 4.90 -3.22 11.56
N LYS A 51 4.94 -2.23 10.68
CA LYS A 51 3.82 -1.31 10.52
C LYS A 51 2.76 -1.99 9.66
N CYS A 52 1.64 -2.35 10.28
CA CYS A 52 0.53 -2.99 9.58
C CYS A 52 -0.13 -2.02 8.60
N ALA A 53 -0.63 -2.55 7.47
CA ALA A 53 -1.37 -1.79 6.47
C ALA A 53 -2.68 -1.24 7.06
N VAL A 54 -3.33 -2.05 7.89
CA VAL A 54 -4.59 -1.76 8.59
C VAL A 54 -4.34 -1.65 10.10
N GLN A 55 -5.04 -0.75 10.78
CA GLN A 55 -5.02 -0.68 12.24
C GLN A 55 -5.91 -1.76 12.85
N ILE A 56 -5.37 -2.57 13.76
CA ILE A 56 -6.17 -3.59 14.44
C ILE A 56 -6.77 -2.98 15.70
N LYS A 57 -8.10 -2.97 15.78
CA LYS A 57 -8.87 -2.55 16.96
C LYS A 57 -9.27 -3.80 17.76
N CYS A 58 -8.89 -3.81 19.04
CA CYS A 58 -9.18 -4.89 19.96
C CYS A 58 -10.19 -4.42 21.00
N VAL A 59 -11.47 -4.74 20.78
CA VAL A 59 -12.58 -4.40 21.68
C VAL A 59 -13.54 -5.59 21.79
N PRO A 60 -14.15 -5.84 22.97
CA PRO A 60 -15.13 -6.93 23.14
C PRO A 60 -16.37 -6.76 22.27
N TYR A 61 -16.84 -5.51 22.14
CA TYR A 61 -17.95 -5.13 21.29
C TYR A 61 -17.52 -3.93 20.47
N ASN A 62 -17.55 -4.09 19.14
CA ASN A 62 -17.35 -2.96 18.26
C ASN A 62 -18.70 -2.31 17.93
N LEU A 63 -18.84 -1.05 18.32
CA LEU A 63 -20.05 -0.24 18.10
C LEU A 63 -19.85 0.81 17.00
N ASP A 64 -18.79 0.67 16.19
CA ASP A 64 -18.48 1.60 15.12
C ASP A 64 -19.54 1.52 14.01
N ALA A 65 -20.42 2.51 13.98
CA ALA A 65 -21.47 2.65 12.97
C ALA A 65 -21.04 3.62 11.87
N CYS A 66 -21.32 3.25 10.62
CA CYS A 66 -20.99 4.06 9.47
C CYS A 66 -21.79 5.37 9.48
N GLY A 67 -21.13 6.52 9.39
CA GLY A 67 -21.77 7.83 9.34
C GLY A 67 -22.61 8.10 8.09
N PHE A 68 -22.61 7.19 7.10
CA PHE A 68 -23.42 7.28 5.88
C PHE A 68 -24.68 6.39 5.92
N CYS A 69 -24.54 5.10 6.25
CA CYS A 69 -25.66 4.12 6.26
C CYS A 69 -26.19 3.80 7.66
N GLY A 70 -25.48 4.17 8.73
CA GLY A 70 -25.76 3.68 10.09
C GLY A 70 -25.43 2.20 10.32
N CYS A 71 -24.97 1.49 9.30
CA CYS A 71 -24.66 0.06 9.39
C CYS A 71 -23.40 -0.21 10.24
N SER A 72 -23.38 -1.37 10.92
CA SER A 72 -22.23 -1.83 11.71
C SER A 72 -21.03 -2.05 10.79
N CYS A 73 -19.95 -1.29 10.99
CA CYS A 73 -18.80 -1.33 10.09
C CYS A 73 -18.00 -2.64 10.23
N SER A 74 -17.94 -3.19 11.43
CA SER A 74 -17.18 -4.39 11.78
C SER A 74 -17.63 -5.64 11.04
N GLU A 75 -18.92 -5.76 10.76
CA GLU A 75 -19.51 -6.92 10.08
C GLU A 75 -19.11 -7.02 8.61
N GLN A 76 -18.68 -5.90 8.00
CA GLN A 76 -18.32 -5.82 6.58
C GLN A 76 -16.81 -6.02 6.33
N GLY A 77 -16.03 -6.30 7.38
CA GLY A 77 -14.57 -6.43 7.32
C GLY A 77 -13.86 -5.10 7.59
N ASP A 78 -12.89 -4.75 6.74
CA ASP A 78 -12.12 -3.52 6.89
C ASP A 78 -13.00 -2.29 6.66
N TYR A 79 -12.89 -1.31 7.55
CA TYR A 79 -13.59 -0.03 7.45
C TYR A 79 -12.63 1.12 7.70
N TRP A 80 -13.12 2.36 7.60
CA TRP A 80 -12.31 3.56 7.73
C TRP A 80 -12.78 4.39 8.90
N HIS A 81 -11.84 4.97 9.63
CA HIS A 81 -12.14 5.94 10.68
C HIS A 81 -11.29 7.21 10.51
N PHE A 82 -11.87 8.33 10.93
CA PHE A 82 -11.12 9.54 11.21
C PHE A 82 -11.13 9.79 12.70
N GLU A 83 -9.95 9.72 13.32
CA GLU A 83 -9.71 10.02 14.74
C GLU A 83 -10.66 9.32 15.73
N ASN A 84 -11.17 8.13 15.37
CA ASN A 84 -12.18 7.39 16.14
C ASN A 84 -13.50 8.17 16.36
N ARG A 85 -13.79 9.17 15.53
CA ARG A 85 -15.01 10.00 15.62
C ARG A 85 -15.97 9.73 14.48
N ILE A 86 -15.45 9.58 13.27
CA ILE A 86 -16.25 9.39 12.06
C ILE A 86 -15.85 8.05 11.47
N PHE A 87 -16.82 7.19 11.18
CA PHE A 87 -16.60 5.87 10.59
C PHE A 87 -17.29 5.75 9.24
N LEU A 88 -16.65 5.04 8.31
CA LEU A 88 -17.17 4.75 6.98
C LEU A 88 -16.94 3.27 6.66
N CYS A 89 -18.00 2.55 6.33
CA CYS A 89 -17.85 1.18 5.86
C CYS A 89 -17.18 1.16 4.48
N ARG A 90 -16.62 0.01 4.11
CA ARG A 90 -15.87 -0.17 2.86
C ARG A 90 -16.60 0.31 1.62
N LYS A 91 -17.89 -0.02 1.52
CA LYS A 91 -18.72 0.37 0.38
C LYS A 91 -18.81 1.89 0.25
N HIS A 92 -19.15 2.59 1.33
CA HIS A 92 -19.33 4.04 1.30
C HIS A 92 -18.01 4.78 1.17
N TYR A 93 -16.95 4.32 1.84
CA TYR A 93 -15.63 4.89 1.62
C TYR A 93 -15.22 4.80 0.14
N SER A 94 -15.40 3.63 -0.49
CA SER A 94 -15.03 3.43 -1.89
C SER A 94 -15.87 4.28 -2.86
N ILE A 95 -17.18 4.46 -2.58
CA ILE A 95 -18.07 5.30 -3.40
C ILE A 95 -17.71 6.78 -3.29
N LEU A 96 -17.41 7.23 -2.07
CA LEU A 96 -17.06 8.64 -1.79
C LEU A 96 -15.64 8.97 -2.28
N PHE A 97 -14.72 8.00 -2.20
CA PHE A 97 -13.33 8.16 -2.62
C PHE A 97 -13.18 8.07 -4.14
N LYS A 98 -13.67 9.09 -4.84
CA LYS A 98 -13.43 9.26 -6.29
C LYS A 98 -12.06 9.89 -6.56
N HIS A 99 -11.71 10.90 -5.77
CA HIS A 99 -10.48 11.67 -5.89
C HIS A 99 -9.88 11.99 -4.51
N CYS A 100 -8.60 12.34 -4.51
CA CYS A 100 -7.81 12.69 -3.33
C CYS A 100 -8.35 13.84 -2.46
N LEU A 101 -9.11 14.74 -3.07
CA LEU A 101 -9.69 15.91 -2.40
C LEU A 101 -11.10 15.68 -1.87
N ALA A 102 -11.66 14.48 -2.07
CA ALA A 102 -12.98 14.14 -1.59
C ALA A 102 -13.06 14.29 -0.07
N LYS A 103 -14.14 14.92 0.40
CA LYS A 103 -14.39 15.17 1.81
C LYS A 103 -15.66 14.48 2.27
N PHE A 104 -15.67 14.08 3.53
CA PHE A 104 -16.85 13.61 4.23
C PHE A 104 -16.94 14.34 5.57
N GLN A 105 -18.07 14.99 5.84
CA GLN A 105 -18.27 15.81 7.05
C GLN A 105 -17.14 16.82 7.31
N GLY A 106 -16.65 17.48 6.24
CA GLY A 106 -15.58 18.48 6.32
C GLY A 106 -14.15 17.92 6.33
N VAL A 107 -13.98 16.62 6.55
CA VAL A 107 -12.67 15.95 6.65
C VAL A 107 -12.28 15.32 5.32
N LYS A 108 -11.01 15.40 4.92
CA LYS A 108 -10.52 14.74 3.70
C LYS A 108 -10.52 13.23 3.88
N LEU A 109 -11.06 12.50 2.91
CA LEU A 109 -11.08 11.03 2.96
C LEU A 109 -9.67 10.41 3.00
N THR A 110 -8.66 11.11 2.46
CA THR A 110 -7.25 10.68 2.53
C THR A 110 -6.69 10.62 3.95
N GLU A 111 -7.28 11.35 4.90
CA GLU A 111 -6.88 11.38 6.31
C GLU A 111 -7.49 10.21 7.12
N PHE A 112 -8.50 9.53 6.56
CA PHE A 112 -9.08 8.35 7.19
C PHE A 112 -8.06 7.21 7.18
N LYS A 113 -8.05 6.44 8.26
CA LYS A 113 -7.21 5.25 8.42
C LYS A 113 -8.08 4.01 8.32
N SER A 114 -7.57 2.96 7.68
CA SER A 114 -8.27 1.68 7.66
C SER A 114 -8.11 1.00 9.01
N VAL A 115 -9.21 0.42 9.51
CA VAL A 115 -9.30 -0.36 10.74
C VAL A 115 -9.93 -1.71 10.45
N ARG A 116 -9.48 -2.72 11.20
CA ARG A 116 -10.05 -4.06 11.26
C ARG A 116 -10.18 -4.49 12.72
N ASP A 117 -11.20 -5.27 13.00
CA ASP A 117 -11.39 -5.85 14.32
C ASP A 117 -10.51 -7.07 14.56
N CYS A 118 -10.18 -7.33 15.82
CA CYS A 118 -9.34 -8.46 16.22
C CYS A 118 -10.01 -9.84 16.10
N PHE A 119 -11.27 -9.92 15.65
CA PHE A 119 -12.05 -11.17 15.59
C PHE A 119 -11.39 -12.29 14.77
N PHE A 120 -10.52 -11.94 13.81
CA PHE A 120 -9.76 -12.93 13.04
C PHE A 120 -8.65 -13.64 13.86
N ALA A 121 -8.21 -13.03 14.95
CA ALA A 121 -7.09 -13.48 15.77
C ALA A 121 -7.57 -14.12 17.08
N HIS A 122 -8.58 -13.52 17.72
CA HIS A 122 -9.13 -14.00 18.98
C HIS A 122 -10.60 -13.62 19.15
N ALA A 123 -11.31 -14.44 19.92
CA ALA A 123 -12.69 -14.22 20.33
C ALA A 123 -12.74 -13.58 21.72
N HIS A 124 -13.61 -12.59 21.88
CA HIS A 124 -13.87 -11.98 23.18
C HIS A 124 -15.02 -12.67 23.95
N ASN A 125 -15.90 -13.42 23.29
CA ASN A 125 -17.06 -14.10 23.92
C ASN A 125 -17.77 -13.23 24.96
N SER A 126 -18.06 -11.97 24.60
CA SER A 126 -18.72 -11.02 25.51
C SER A 126 -17.93 -10.64 26.78
N CYS A 127 -16.64 -11.00 26.85
CA CYS A 127 -15.76 -10.80 27.99
C CYS A 127 -14.51 -9.98 27.62
N LYS A 128 -13.86 -9.39 28.64
CA LYS A 128 -12.57 -8.70 28.47
C LYS A 128 -11.43 -9.67 28.15
N ALA A 129 -11.54 -10.92 28.57
CA ALA A 129 -10.59 -11.98 28.26
C ALA A 129 -10.71 -12.42 26.79
N ALA A 130 -9.57 -12.62 26.13
CA ALA A 130 -9.48 -13.00 24.72
C ALA A 130 -9.04 -14.46 24.59
N LEU A 131 -9.88 -15.29 23.96
CA LEU A 131 -9.51 -16.65 23.57
C LEU A 131 -8.84 -16.61 22.21
N LYS A 132 -7.56 -16.94 22.16
CA LYS A 132 -6.79 -16.98 20.90
C LYS A 132 -7.37 -18.07 19.99
N ILE A 133 -7.90 -17.65 18.84
CA ILE A 133 -8.40 -18.55 17.80
C ILE A 133 -7.23 -18.99 16.92
N MET A 134 -6.27 -18.08 16.70
CA MET A 134 -5.12 -18.26 15.82
C MET A 134 -3.80 -18.26 16.59
N LYS A 135 -2.82 -19.03 16.12
CA LYS A 135 -1.46 -19.01 16.69
C LYS A 135 -0.79 -17.67 16.39
N SER A 136 0.05 -17.17 17.31
CA SER A 136 0.75 -15.89 17.13
C SER A 136 1.60 -15.84 15.85
N GLU A 137 2.26 -16.94 15.51
CA GLU A 137 3.08 -17.05 14.30
C GLU A 137 2.27 -16.92 13.01
N GLU A 138 1.04 -17.44 13.00
CA GLU A 138 0.15 -17.35 11.84
C GLU A 138 -0.38 -15.93 11.68
N ILE A 139 -0.71 -15.27 12.80
CA ILE A 139 -1.07 -13.84 12.82
C ILE A 139 0.08 -13.02 12.25
N GLU A 140 1.31 -13.21 12.71
CA GLU A 140 2.48 -12.47 12.22
C GLU A 140 2.72 -12.71 10.72
N LYS A 141 2.62 -13.97 10.26
CA LYS A 141 2.73 -14.31 8.84
C LYS A 141 1.66 -13.61 8.00
N LYS A 142 0.42 -13.53 8.48
CA LYS A 142 -0.67 -12.80 7.81
C LYS A 142 -0.37 -11.31 7.73
N LEU A 143 -0.05 -10.68 8.85
CA LEU A 143 0.26 -9.24 8.90
C LEU A 143 1.45 -8.88 8.02
N ARG A 144 2.47 -9.74 7.95
CA ARG A 144 3.64 -9.55 7.08
C ARG A 144 3.29 -9.65 5.60
N LYS A 145 2.44 -10.60 5.22
CA LYS A 145 1.93 -10.71 3.84
C LYS A 145 1.09 -9.49 3.46
N GLU A 146 0.21 -9.04 4.34
CA GLU A 146 -0.61 -7.85 4.09
C GLU A 146 0.25 -6.59 3.95
N ALA A 147 1.23 -6.38 4.84
CA ALA A 147 2.16 -5.26 4.75
C ALA A 147 3.03 -5.28 3.49
N TYR A 148 3.36 -6.48 2.98
CA TYR A 148 4.06 -6.63 1.71
C TYR A 148 3.15 -6.27 0.52
N LEU A 149 1.90 -6.74 0.52
CA LEU A 149 0.94 -6.44 -0.54
C LEU A 149 0.58 -4.95 -0.60
N ASP A 150 0.50 -4.27 0.55
CA ASP A 150 0.22 -2.83 0.63
C ASP A 150 1.30 -1.95 -0.03
N LEU A 151 2.50 -2.49 -0.27
CA LEU A 151 3.51 -1.81 -1.08
C LEU A 151 3.02 -1.64 -2.54
N PHE A 152 2.51 -2.72 -3.13
CA PHE A 152 2.12 -2.74 -4.54
C PHE A 152 0.68 -2.31 -4.75
N PHE A 153 -0.20 -2.63 -3.80
CA PHE A 153 -1.62 -2.36 -3.84
C PHE A 153 -2.02 -1.61 -2.58
N PRO A 154 -1.58 -0.34 -2.44
CA PRO A 154 -1.83 0.39 -1.21
C PRO A 154 -3.33 0.58 -1.03
N GLN A 155 -3.82 0.27 0.17
CA GLN A 155 -5.24 0.47 0.49
C GLN A 155 -5.65 1.94 0.38
N ARG A 156 -4.67 2.85 0.44
CA ARG A 156 -4.83 4.29 0.19
C ARG A 156 -4.17 4.61 -1.14
N ARG A 157 -4.89 5.27 -2.04
CA ARG A 157 -4.24 5.90 -3.19
C ARG A 157 -3.37 7.03 -2.67
N PHE A 158 -2.06 6.92 -2.84
CA PHE A 158 -1.16 8.04 -2.56
C PHE A 158 -1.49 9.15 -3.54
N CYS A 159 -1.80 10.31 -2.99
CA CYS A 159 -2.01 11.52 -3.74
C CYS A 159 -0.72 12.31 -3.60
N ASN A 160 0.09 12.30 -4.65
CA ASN A 160 1.18 13.26 -4.75
C ASN A 160 0.49 14.61 -4.99
N ASN A 161 0.64 15.54 -4.05
CA ASN A 161 0.20 16.93 -4.24
C ASN A 161 0.98 17.56 -5.40
#